data_AF-A0A858ATB6-F1
#
_entry.id   AF-A0A858ATB6-F1
#
_cell.length_a   1.000
_cell.length_b   1.000
_cell.length_c   1.000
_cell.angle_alpha   90.00
_cell.angle_beta   90.00
_cell.angle_gamma   90.00
#
_symmetry.space_group_name_H-M   'P 1'
#
loop_
_entity.id
_entity.type
_entity.pdbx_description
1 polymer ?
#
loop_
_entity_poly.entity_id
_entity_poly.type
_entity_poly.pdbx_seq_one_letter_code
_entity_poly.pdbx_strand_id
1 'polypeptide(L)'
;MKVAGFWRRFIANWINNFLIVITFGIYFIFMIINFCRAKPSIGLKAMGIKYSANNQLTLFVYSLLNGLMYILIIPIFMDLVTVCLKKGTFSERWANNFLELNK
;
A
#
# COMPACT_ATOMS: atom_id res chain seq x y z
N MET A 1 -0.10 -19.61 28.65
CA MET A 1 -0.45 -20.54 27.55
C MET A 1 0.81 -21.30 27.16
N LYS A 2 0.77 -22.64 27.00
CA LYS A 2 1.94 -23.41 26.60
C LYS A 2 2.54 -22.79 25.33
N VAL A 3 3.81 -22.38 25.39
CA VAL A 3 4.63 -21.80 24.30
C VAL A 3 4.94 -22.88 23.24
N ALA A 4 3.98 -23.75 22.95
CA ALA A 4 4.10 -24.81 21.97
C ALA A 4 3.73 -24.24 20.60
N GLY A 5 4.76 -23.86 19.84
CA GLY A 5 4.62 -23.52 18.42
C GLY A 5 4.56 -22.03 18.09
N PHE A 6 4.77 -21.11 19.04
CA PHE A 6 4.85 -19.66 18.73
C PHE A 6 5.93 -19.39 17.67
N TRP A 7 7.17 -19.86 17.91
CA TRP A 7 8.28 -19.70 16.97
C TRP A 7 8.05 -20.40 15.64
N ARG A 8 7.44 -21.59 15.63
CA ARG A 8 7.10 -22.29 14.37
C ARG A 8 6.03 -21.55 13.57
N ARG A 9 5.01 -20.98 14.21
CA ARG A 9 3.97 -20.16 13.54
C ARG A 9 4.53 -18.83 13.06
N PHE A 10 5.39 -18.20 13.85
CA PHE A 10 6.06 -16.96 13.47
C PHE A 10 6.92 -17.17 12.21
N ILE A 11 7.78 -18.20 12.20
CA ILE A 11 8.62 -18.54 11.05
C ILE A 11 7.76 -18.91 9.83
N ALA A 12 6.70 -19.70 10.00
CA ALA A 12 5.79 -20.05 8.91
C ALA A 12 5.10 -18.81 8.30
N ASN A 13 4.63 -17.87 9.13
CA ASN A 13 4.07 -16.61 8.64
C ASN A 13 5.13 -15.74 7.95
N TRP A 14 6.36 -15.72 8.46
CA TRP A 14 7.45 -14.97 7.85
C TRP A 14 7.81 -15.51 6.46
N ILE A 15 7.91 -16.84 6.32
CA ILE A 15 8.15 -17.50 5.03
C ILE A 15 6.99 -17.26 4.07
N ASN A 16 5.74 -17.39 4.52
CA ASN A 16 4.57 -17.10 3.70
C ASN A 16 4.56 -15.64 3.22
N ASN A 17 4.82 -14.68 4.12
CA ASN A 17 4.91 -13.28 3.75
C ASN A 17 6.06 -13.01 2.77
N PHE A 18 7.21 -13.66 2.96
CA PHE A 18 8.35 -13.56 2.04
C PHE A 18 8.02 -14.08 0.64
N LEU A 19 7.39 -15.26 0.55
CA LEU A 19 6.93 -15.83 -0.72
C LEU A 19 5.87 -14.96 -1.41
N ILE A 20 4.94 -14.39 -0.64
CA ILE A 20 3.96 -13.41 -1.13
C ILE A 20 4.70 -12.19 -1.70
N VAL A 21 5.60 -11.58 -0.93
CA VAL A 21 6.35 -10.39 -1.37
C VAL A 21 7.16 -10.68 -2.63
N ILE A 22 7.81 -11.83 -2.75
CA ILE A 22 8.54 -12.22 -3.96
C ILE A 22 7.58 -12.38 -5.14
N THR A 23 6.48 -13.12 -4.95
CA THR A 23 5.52 -13.40 -6.03
C THR A 23 4.89 -12.11 -6.55
N PHE A 24 4.42 -11.26 -5.64
CA PHE A 24 3.85 -9.96 -5.99
C PHE A 24 4.91 -9.00 -6.51
N GLY A 25 6.11 -8.99 -5.93
CA GLY A 25 7.21 -8.12 -6.34
C GLY A 25 7.66 -8.41 -7.78
N ILE A 26 7.90 -9.67 -8.12
CA ILE A 26 8.25 -10.08 -9.49
C ILE A 26 7.12 -9.73 -10.45
N TYR A 27 5.87 -10.04 -10.09
CA TYR A 27 4.71 -9.67 -10.90
C TYR A 27 4.63 -8.15 -11.14
N PHE A 28 4.88 -7.36 -10.11
CA PHE A 28 4.87 -5.90 -10.18
C PHE A 28 5.95 -5.38 -11.13
N ILE A 29 7.16 -5.95 -11.08
CA ILE A 29 8.26 -5.61 -12.00
C ILE A 29 7.84 -5.88 -13.45
N PHE A 30 7.27 -7.04 -13.75
CA PHE A 30 6.78 -7.36 -15.09
C PHE A 30 5.67 -6.41 -15.55
N MET A 31 4.77 -6.03 -14.65
CA MET A 31 3.70 -5.10 -14.93
C MET A 31 4.25 -3.70 -15.26
N ILE A 32 5.22 -3.20 -14.49
CA ILE A 32 5.90 -1.92 -14.77
C ILE A 32 6.62 -1.96 -16.11
N ILE A 33 7.37 -3.03 -16.40
CA ILE A 33 8.08 -3.17 -17.68
C ILE A 33 7.09 -3.18 -18.86
N ASN A 34 5.99 -3.93 -18.74
CA ASN A 34 4.96 -3.97 -19.78
C ASN A 34 4.25 -2.63 -19.95
N PHE A 35 4.03 -1.91 -18.85
CA PHE A 35 3.43 -0.58 -18.86
C PHE A 35 4.33 0.44 -19.55
N CYS A 36 5.63 0.49 -19.19
CA CYS A 36 6.61 1.35 -19.84
C CYS A 36 6.79 1.05 -21.34
N ARG A 37 6.53 -0.20 -21.76
CA ARG A 37 6.54 -0.62 -23.17
C ARG A 37 5.21 -0.37 -23.90
N ALA A 38 4.28 0.38 -23.30
CA ALA A 38 2.94 0.64 -23.83
C ALA A 38 2.16 -0.62 -24.24
N LYS A 39 2.46 -1.75 -23.62
CA LYS A 39 1.70 -2.99 -23.89
C LYS A 39 0.34 -2.88 -23.21
N PRO A 40 -0.76 -3.18 -23.92
CA PRO A 40 -2.09 -3.13 -23.33
C PRO A 40 -2.19 -4.14 -22.19
N SER A 41 -2.65 -3.66 -21.04
CA SER A 41 -2.97 -4.51 -19.89
C SER A 41 -4.12 -5.46 -20.23
N ILE A 42 -4.32 -6.49 -19.41
CA ILE A 42 -5.41 -7.47 -19.61
C ILE A 42 -6.77 -6.76 -19.67
N GLY A 43 -7.00 -5.76 -18.81
CA GLY A 43 -8.23 -4.95 -18.83
C GLY A 43 -8.39 -4.12 -20.10
N LEU A 44 -7.32 -3.49 -20.59
CA LEU A 44 -7.35 -2.74 -21.84
C LEU A 44 -7.62 -3.65 -23.05
N LYS A 45 -7.03 -4.86 -23.06
CA LYS A 45 -7.32 -5.87 -24.08
C LYS A 45 -8.77 -6.33 -24.05
N ALA A 46 -9.32 -6.58 -22.86
CA ALA A 46 -10.72 -6.99 -22.69
C ALA A 46 -11.70 -5.91 -23.19
N MET A 47 -11.35 -4.63 -23.01
CA MET A 47 -12.17 -3.50 -23.42
C MET A 47 -11.87 -3.00 -24.85
N GLY A 48 -10.92 -3.59 -25.56
CA GLY A 48 -10.53 -3.15 -26.91
C GLY A 48 -9.85 -1.78 -26.97
N ILE A 49 -9.36 -1.26 -25.84
CA ILE A 49 -8.78 0.08 -25.72
C ILE A 49 -7.27 0.02 -25.99
N LYS A 50 -6.76 0.99 -26.77
CA LYS A 50 -5.32 1.14 -27.07
C LYS A 50 -4.79 2.45 -26.47
N TYR A 51 -3.51 2.46 -26.10
CA TYR A 51 -2.85 3.70 -25.68
C TYR A 51 -2.69 4.63 -26.89
N SER A 52 -3.00 5.92 -26.68
CA SER A 52 -2.89 6.97 -27.70
C SER A 52 -1.43 7.32 -28.05
N ALA A 53 -0.52 7.20 -27.07
CA ALA A 53 0.89 7.52 -27.24
C ALA A 53 1.79 6.47 -26.59
N ASN A 54 2.99 6.28 -27.13
CA ASN A 54 3.99 5.34 -26.60
C ASN A 54 4.71 5.87 -25.35
N ASN A 55 4.55 7.14 -24.99
CA ASN A 55 5.28 7.75 -23.89
C ASN A 55 4.58 7.47 -22.53
N GLN A 56 4.76 6.24 -22.02
CA GLN A 56 4.08 5.75 -20.81
C GLN A 56 4.87 5.99 -19.52
N LEU A 57 6.14 6.37 -19.60
CA LEU A 57 7.00 6.56 -18.43
C LEU A 57 6.53 7.76 -17.58
N THR A 58 6.19 8.87 -18.22
CA THR A 58 5.59 10.04 -17.54
C THR A 58 4.25 9.68 -16.89
N LEU A 59 3.42 8.90 -17.59
CA LEU A 59 2.11 8.46 -17.09
C LEU A 59 2.28 7.50 -15.89
N PHE A 60 3.32 6.67 -15.89
CA PHE A 60 3.69 5.82 -14.76
C PHE A 60 4.07 6.64 -13.52
N VAL A 61 4.91 7.67 -13.69
CA VAL A 61 5.31 8.54 -12.58
C VAL A 61 4.11 9.25 -11.97
N TYR A 62 3.21 9.80 -12.79
CA TYR A 62 1.98 10.42 -12.28
C TYR A 62 1.03 9.40 -11.63
N SER A 63 0.93 8.18 -12.18
CA SER A 63 0.15 7.11 -11.55
C SER A 63 0.73 6.69 -10.20
N LEU A 64 2.06 6.64 -10.07
CA LEU A 64 2.74 6.35 -8.82
C LEU A 64 2.50 7.46 -7.80
N LEU A 65 2.63 8.72 -8.23
CA LEU A 65 2.36 9.89 -7.40
C LEU A 65 0.91 9.89 -6.90
N ASN A 66 -0.04 9.56 -7.77
CA ASN A 66 -1.46 9.42 -7.43
C ASN A 66 -1.67 8.30 -6.38
N GLY A 67 -1.01 7.14 -6.56
CA GLY A 67 -1.03 6.06 -5.57
C GLY A 67 -0.50 6.47 -4.21
N LEU A 68 0.61 7.22 -4.18
CA LEU A 68 1.17 7.77 -2.94
C LEU A 68 0.22 8.75 -2.26
N MET A 69 -0.48 9.59 -3.04
CA MET A 69 -1.51 10.49 -2.51
C MET A 69 -2.68 9.73 -1.88
N TYR A 70 -3.12 8.61 -2.46
CA TYR A 70 -4.16 7.77 -1.86
C TYR A 70 -3.71 7.13 -0.54
N ILE A 71 -2.43 6.77 -0.41
CA ILE A 71 -1.88 6.23 0.85
C ILE A 71 -1.98 7.26 1.98
N LEU A 72 -1.85 8.55 1.67
CA LEU A 72 -2.02 9.63 2.66
C LEU A 72 -3.45 9.76 3.21
N ILE A 73 -4.44 9.11 2.59
CA ILE A 73 -5.81 9.06 3.12
C ILE A 73 -5.92 8.08 4.30
N ILE A 74 -5.04 7.07 4.37
CA ILE A 74 -5.03 6.08 5.47
C ILE A 74 -4.90 6.74 6.86
N PRO A 75 -3.94 7.66 7.12
CA PRO A 75 -3.84 8.31 8.41
C PRO A 75 -5.07 9.17 8.74
N ILE A 76 -5.76 9.74 7.75
CA ILE A 76 -7.03 10.47 7.96
C ILE A 76 -8.13 9.54 8.48
N PHE A 77 -8.24 8.32 7.90
CA PHE A 77 -9.16 7.31 8.42
C PHE A 77 -8.76 6.81 9.81
N MET A 78 -7.46 6.63 10.06
CA MET A 78 -6.98 6.26 11.39
C MET A 78 -7.32 7.33 12.43
N ASP A 79 -7.15 8.61 12.08
CA ASP A 79 -7.53 9.75 12.90
C ASP A 79 -9.01 9.74 13.24
N LEU A 80 -9.89 9.52 12.25
CA LEU A 80 -11.33 9.42 12.49
C LEU A 80 -11.64 8.34 13.54
N VAL A 81 -11.01 7.17 13.45
CA VAL A 81 -11.21 6.07 14.40
C VAL A 81 -10.64 6.40 15.78
N THR A 82 -9.42 6.94 15.87
CA THR A 82 -8.79 7.22 17.16
C THR A 82 -9.42 8.39 17.89
N VAL A 83 -9.89 9.41 17.16
CA VAL A 83 -10.69 10.53 17.72
C VAL A 83 -12.02 10.02 18.25
N CYS A 84 -12.75 9.17 17.50
CA CYS A 84 -13.97 8.52 18.00
C CYS A 84 -13.73 7.71 19.28
N LEU A 85 -12.56 7.07 19.38
CA LEU A 85 -12.15 6.30 20.56
C LEU A 85 -11.54 7.15 21.68
N LYS A 86 -11.56 8.50 21.57
CA LYS A 86 -10.95 9.46 22.53
C LYS A 86 -9.48 9.14 22.85
N LYS A 87 -8.76 8.63 21.85
CA LYS A 87 -7.41 8.09 21.96
C LYS A 87 -6.33 9.04 21.45
N GLY A 88 -6.69 10.30 21.20
CA GLY A 88 -5.88 11.31 20.52
C GLY A 88 -5.85 11.11 19.00
N THR A 89 -5.28 12.08 18.30
CA THR A 89 -5.00 11.95 16.87
C THR A 89 -3.74 11.10 16.65
N PHE A 90 -3.63 10.52 15.46
CA PHE A 90 -2.43 9.89 14.91
C PHE A 90 -1.23 10.85 14.98
N SER A 91 -1.41 12.14 14.67
CA SER A 91 -0.34 13.14 14.78
C SER A 91 0.13 13.35 16.23
N GLU A 92 -0.78 13.44 17.19
CA GLU A 92 -0.46 13.51 18.62
C GLU A 92 0.30 12.27 19.09
N ARG A 93 -0.16 11.07 18.69
CA ARG A 93 0.52 9.81 19.01
C ARG A 93 1.90 9.69 18.38
N TRP A 94 2.03 10.14 17.13
CA TRP A 94 3.29 10.12 16.42
C TRP A 94 4.31 11.09 17.04
N ALA A 95 3.84 12.26 17.48
CA ALA A 95 4.65 13.25 18.17
C ALA A 95 4.84 12.95 19.68
N ASN A 96 4.19 11.92 20.21
CA ASN A 96 4.06 11.66 21.66
C ASN A 96 3.64 12.91 22.46
N ASN A 97 2.83 13.77 21.85
CA ASN A 97 2.39 15.03 22.43
C ASN A 97 0.86 15.07 22.39
N PHE A 98 0.23 14.94 23.56
CA PHE A 98 -1.21 14.89 23.69
C PHE A 98 -1.75 16.24 24.13
N LEU A 99 -2.84 16.70 23.52
CA LEU A 99 -3.53 17.90 23.97
C LEU A 99 -4.21 17.60 25.32
N GLU A 100 -3.63 18.10 26.40
CA GLU A 100 -4.24 18.05 27.74
C GLU A 100 -5.28 19.17 27.88
N LEU A 101 -6.53 18.79 28.14
CA LEU A 101 -7.55 19.75 28.56
C LEU A 101 -7.29 20.11 30.02
N ASN A 102 -6.78 21.31 30.26
CA ASN A 102 -6.67 21.88 31.62
C ASN A 102 -8.07 21.94 32.23
N LYS A 103 -8.25 21.32 33.40
CA LYS A 103 -9.53 21.30 34.13
C LYS A 103 -9.82 22.64 34.79
#